data_AF-A0A365QG02-F1
#
_entry.id   AF-A0A365QG02-F1
#
_cell.length_a   1.000
_cell.length_b   1.000
_cell.length_c   1.000
_cell.angle_alpha   90.00
_cell.angle_beta   90.00
_cell.angle_gamma   90.00
#
_symmetry.space_group_name_H-M   'P 1'
#
loop_
_entity.id
_entity.type
_entity.pdbx_description
1 polymer ?
#
loop_
_entity_poly.entity_id
_entity_poly.type
_entity_poly.pdbx_seq_one_letter_code
_entity_poly.pdbx_strand_id
1 'polypeptide(L)'
;MNTRTAAGEPHTHRPQDTPLVEQIARIESRIRAQPTTATHRWALFQLMCVTGDWARAVQQLQTWAKLDAGQLQTAQVFRDLIRAERWRAKVVGGQERPGFVHEPDSWVRELVGALRLAADGQSEAADDARESALDGAPLVAARTPRGVAGWIADSDSRFGPVCEFITAGHYRWVPFADLAAWRVSPPTNLID
;
A
#
# COMPACT_ATOMS: atom_id res chain seq x y z
N MET A 1 20.95 -57.21 -7.19
CA MET A 1 21.39 -56.28 -8.26
C MET A 1 20.96 -54.88 -7.83
N ASN A 2 21.93 -54.09 -7.39
CA ASN A 2 21.77 -52.69 -6.97
C ASN A 2 21.64 -51.80 -8.21
N THR A 3 20.66 -50.89 -8.19
CA THR A 3 20.79 -49.59 -8.86
C THR A 3 20.35 -48.52 -7.87
N ARG A 4 21.36 -47.81 -7.35
CA ARG A 4 21.28 -46.63 -6.48
C ARG A 4 20.67 -45.48 -7.28
N THR A 5 19.60 -44.88 -6.78
CA THR A 5 19.25 -43.50 -7.13
C THR A 5 19.91 -42.59 -6.10
N ALA A 6 20.78 -41.73 -6.59
CA ALA A 6 21.57 -40.80 -5.79
C ALA A 6 20.74 -39.58 -5.34
N ALA A 7 21.04 -39.17 -4.11
CA ALA A 7 21.09 -37.79 -3.63
C ALA A 7 19.90 -36.85 -3.92
N GLY A 8 19.07 -36.67 -2.89
CA GLY A 8 18.53 -35.35 -2.55
C GLY A 8 18.99 -35.02 -1.14
N GLU A 9 20.07 -34.26 -1.01
CA GLU A 9 20.49 -33.67 0.26
C GLU A 9 19.36 -32.82 0.87
N PRO A 10 19.29 -32.74 2.21
CA PRO A 10 18.23 -32.04 2.92
C PRO A 10 18.16 -30.60 2.42
N HIS A 11 16.93 -30.13 2.15
CA HIS A 11 16.64 -28.74 1.81
C HIS A 11 17.44 -27.81 2.74
N THR A 12 18.51 -27.26 2.19
CA THR A 12 19.37 -26.29 2.84
C THR A 12 18.50 -25.09 3.16
N HIS A 13 18.38 -24.84 4.47
CA HIS A 13 17.69 -23.72 5.06
C HIS A 13 17.99 -22.44 4.27
N ARG A 14 16.98 -21.90 3.56
CA ARG A 14 17.08 -20.60 2.88
C ARG A 14 17.51 -19.58 3.95
N PRO A 15 18.53 -18.73 3.72
CA PRO A 15 18.98 -17.79 4.74
C PRO A 15 17.87 -16.80 5.13
N GLN A 16 17.14 -17.17 6.19
CA GLN A 16 16.48 -16.35 7.20
C GLN A 16 15.62 -15.17 6.71
N ASP A 17 14.30 -15.40 6.63
CA ASP A 17 13.30 -14.36 6.89
C ASP A 17 13.39 -13.96 8.38
N THR A 18 14.41 -13.17 8.75
CA THR A 18 14.53 -12.63 10.10
C THR A 18 13.22 -11.93 10.47
N PRO A 19 12.56 -12.26 11.60
CA PRO A 19 11.31 -11.61 12.00
C PRO A 19 11.47 -10.07 12.05
N LEU A 20 10.46 -9.32 11.61
CA LEU A 20 10.50 -7.85 11.57
C LEU A 20 10.91 -7.25 12.92
N VAL A 21 10.43 -7.84 14.03
CA VAL A 21 10.80 -7.42 15.39
C VAL A 21 12.32 -7.51 15.64
N GLU A 22 12.97 -8.56 15.13
CA GLU A 22 14.41 -8.74 15.28
C GLU A 22 15.18 -7.80 14.35
N GLN A 23 14.68 -7.56 13.13
CA GLN A 23 15.26 -6.56 12.23
C GLN A 23 15.23 -5.16 12.85
N ILE A 24 14.10 -4.79 13.49
CA ILE A 24 13.94 -3.52 14.22
C ILE A 24 14.92 -3.44 15.40
N ALA A 25 15.00 -4.46 16.25
CA ALA A 25 15.92 -4.47 17.40
C ALA A 25 17.39 -4.35 16.96
N ARG A 26 17.76 -4.99 15.85
CA ARG A 26 19.10 -4.90 15.27
C ARG A 26 19.42 -3.50 14.78
N ILE A 27 18.52 -2.86 14.03
CA ILE A 27 18.77 -1.50 13.53
C ILE A 27 18.75 -0.47 14.66
N GLU A 28 17.90 -0.62 15.67
CA GLU A 28 17.90 0.24 16.86
C GLU A 28 19.21 0.14 17.64
N SER A 29 19.77 -1.07 17.75
CA SER A 29 21.08 -1.28 18.37
C SER A 29 22.20 -0.61 17.57
N ARG A 30 22.16 -0.65 16.24
CA ARG A 30 23.11 0.08 15.38
C ARG A 30 22.99 1.59 15.53
N ILE A 31 21.76 2.12 15.64
CA ILE A 31 21.52 3.53 15.90
C ILE A 31 22.09 3.94 17.27
N ARG A 32 21.93 3.12 18.30
CA ARG A 32 22.51 3.39 19.63
C ARG A 32 24.04 3.44 19.58
N ALA A 33 24.66 2.56 18.82
CA ALA A 33 26.12 2.54 18.64
C ALA A 33 26.62 3.68 17.74
N GLN A 34 25.85 4.09 16.74
CA GLN A 34 26.23 5.07 15.71
C GLN A 34 25.07 6.05 15.44
N PRO A 35 24.79 7.00 16.35
CA PRO A 35 23.59 7.82 16.31
C PRO A 35 23.57 8.86 15.18
N THR A 36 24.73 9.24 14.65
CA THR A 36 24.91 10.24 13.58
C THR A 36 24.87 9.63 12.19
N THR A 37 24.82 8.31 12.05
CA THR A 37 24.75 7.63 10.75
C THR A 37 23.33 7.69 10.17
N ALA A 38 23.12 8.56 9.18
CA ALA A 38 21.81 8.81 8.58
C ALA A 38 21.16 7.54 7.97
N THR A 39 21.95 6.67 7.31
CA THR A 39 21.44 5.46 6.66
C THR A 39 20.72 4.50 7.61
N HIS A 40 21.13 4.45 8.89
CA HIS A 40 20.42 3.65 9.89
C HIS A 40 19.02 4.20 10.21
N ARG A 41 18.87 5.53 10.23
CA ARG A 41 17.57 6.20 10.44
C ARG A 41 16.62 5.94 9.28
N TRP A 42 17.14 5.96 8.05
CA TRP A 42 16.38 5.62 6.85
C TRP A 42 15.89 4.17 6.89
N ALA A 43 16.76 3.22 7.21
CA ALA A 43 16.38 1.81 7.32
C ALA A 43 15.32 1.57 8.41
N LEU A 44 15.46 2.20 9.58
CA LEU A 44 14.43 2.10 10.63
C LEU A 44 13.12 2.77 10.22
N PHE A 45 13.17 3.92 9.55
CA PHE A 45 11.98 4.57 8.98
C PHE A 45 11.18 3.64 8.07
N GLN A 46 11.86 2.93 7.15
CA GLN A 46 11.23 1.97 6.25
C GLN A 46 10.54 0.84 7.03
N LEU A 47 11.23 0.27 8.02
CA LEU A 47 10.66 -0.78 8.88
C LEU A 47 9.43 -0.29 9.66
N MET A 48 9.45 0.96 10.15
CA MET A 48 8.30 1.55 10.85
C MET A 48 7.10 1.71 9.91
N CYS A 49 7.33 2.02 8.63
CA CYS A 49 6.25 2.08 7.64
C CYS A 49 5.63 0.70 7.39
N VAL A 50 6.46 -0.33 7.24
CA VAL A 50 6.00 -1.72 7.03
C VAL A 50 5.18 -2.22 8.22
N THR A 51 5.54 -1.85 9.44
CA THR A 51 4.78 -2.24 10.64
C THR A 51 3.60 -1.31 10.95
N GLY A 52 3.37 -0.26 10.14
CA GLY A 52 2.29 0.72 10.36
C GLY A 52 2.49 1.66 11.56
N ASP A 53 3.72 1.76 12.09
CA ASP A 53 4.06 2.65 13.20
C ASP A 53 4.36 4.07 12.69
N TRP A 54 3.30 4.76 12.25
CA TRP A 54 3.39 6.04 11.57
C TRP A 54 4.04 7.14 12.42
N ALA A 55 3.78 7.14 13.73
CA ALA A 55 4.34 8.12 14.64
C ALA A 55 5.87 7.97 14.73
N ARG A 56 6.36 6.75 14.90
CA ARG A 56 7.82 6.49 14.93
C ARG A 56 8.46 6.64 13.56
N ALA A 57 7.76 6.29 12.48
CA ALA A 57 8.23 6.54 11.11
C ALA A 57 8.53 8.04 10.90
N VAL A 58 7.58 8.93 11.20
CA VAL A 58 7.78 10.38 11.04
C VAL A 58 8.95 10.89 11.90
N GLN A 59 9.12 10.41 13.13
CA GLN A 59 10.25 10.79 13.98
C GLN A 59 11.62 10.39 13.39
N GLN A 60 11.74 9.17 12.86
CA GLN A 60 12.97 8.72 12.21
C GLN A 60 13.25 9.50 10.93
N LEU A 61 12.21 9.78 10.13
CA LEU A 61 12.31 10.56 8.90
C LEU A 61 12.78 12.00 9.16
N GLN A 62 12.25 12.65 10.20
CA GLN A 62 12.70 13.99 10.63
C GLN A 62 14.16 13.98 11.09
N THR A 63 14.58 12.94 11.83
CA THR A 63 15.96 12.82 12.30
C THR A 63 16.91 12.56 11.14
N TRP A 64 16.52 11.69 10.21
CA TRP A 64 17.26 11.42 8.99
C TRP A 64 17.50 12.70 8.17
N ALA A 65 16.46 13.50 7.95
CA ALA A 65 16.56 14.75 7.19
C ALA A 65 17.42 15.83 7.89
N LYS A 66 17.57 15.76 9.22
CA LYS A 66 18.50 16.63 9.96
C LYS A 66 19.97 16.20 9.82
N LEU A 67 20.22 14.89 9.69
CA LEU A 67 21.56 14.33 9.51
C LEU A 67 22.05 14.43 8.07
N ASP A 68 21.14 14.44 7.10
CA ASP A 68 21.42 14.60 5.67
C ASP A 68 20.53 15.70 5.08
N ALA A 69 21.05 16.94 5.09
CA ALA A 69 20.31 18.11 4.63
C ALA A 69 19.92 18.05 3.14
N GLY A 70 20.59 17.21 2.33
CA GLY A 70 20.23 16.99 0.93
C GLY A 70 18.89 16.29 0.74
N GLN A 71 18.33 15.71 1.82
CA GLN A 71 17.16 14.85 1.77
C GLN A 71 15.87 15.49 2.27
N LEU A 72 15.86 16.81 2.52
CA LEU A 72 14.70 17.53 3.05
C LEU A 72 13.45 17.39 2.17
N GLN A 73 13.61 17.42 0.84
CA GLN A 73 12.52 17.24 -0.10
C GLN A 73 11.96 15.82 -0.07
N THR A 74 12.84 14.81 -0.10
CA THR A 74 12.47 13.39 0.07
C THR A 74 11.69 13.17 1.36
N ALA A 75 12.16 13.75 2.47
CA ALA A 75 11.48 13.67 3.76
C ALA A 75 10.13 14.40 3.79
N GLN A 76 9.91 15.42 2.96
CA GLN A 76 8.59 16.04 2.80
C GLN A 76 7.65 15.10 2.04
N VAL A 77 8.09 14.52 0.92
CA VAL A 77 7.30 13.56 0.12
C VAL A 77 6.82 12.41 0.98
N PHE A 78 7.70 11.75 1.75
CA PHE A 78 7.30 10.63 2.61
C PHE A 78 6.38 11.04 3.77
N ARG A 79 6.51 12.27 4.30
CA ARG A 79 5.54 12.78 5.29
C ARG A 79 4.15 12.93 4.68
N ASP A 80 4.08 13.39 3.44
CA ASP A 80 2.81 13.54 2.72
C ASP A 80 2.20 12.19 2.36
N LEU A 81 3.03 11.20 1.98
CA LEU A 81 2.58 9.81 1.79
C LEU A 81 2.02 9.20 3.08
N ILE A 82 2.70 9.36 4.22
CA ILE A 82 2.19 8.88 5.52
C ILE A 82 0.87 9.56 5.89
N ARG A 83 0.74 10.86 5.63
CA ARG A 83 -0.53 11.57 5.85
C ARG A 83 -1.63 11.01 4.97
N ALA A 84 -1.34 10.75 3.70
CA ALA A 84 -2.29 10.16 2.77
C ALA A 84 -2.70 8.74 3.17
N GLU A 85 -1.78 7.90 3.66
CA GLU A 85 -2.10 6.56 4.15
C GLU A 85 -3.02 6.60 5.38
N ARG A 86 -2.78 7.55 6.29
CA ARG A 86 -3.68 7.78 7.43
C ARG A 86 -5.08 8.23 6.98
N TRP A 87 -5.17 8.97 5.88
CA TRP A 87 -6.46 9.34 5.28
C TRP A 87 -7.13 8.12 4.63
N ARG A 88 -6.37 7.34 3.85
CA ARG A 88 -6.82 6.07 3.26
C ARG A 88 -7.44 5.16 4.31
N ALA A 89 -6.78 4.97 5.45
CA ALA A 89 -7.31 4.14 6.54
C ALA A 89 -8.70 4.61 7.04
N LYS A 90 -8.92 5.94 7.12
CA LYS A 90 -10.24 6.50 7.48
C LYS A 90 -11.29 6.29 6.40
N VAL A 91 -10.91 6.46 5.12
CA VAL A 91 -11.80 6.25 3.98
C VAL A 91 -12.26 4.80 3.92
N VAL A 92 -11.31 3.88 3.97
CA VAL A 92 -11.58 2.44 3.96
C VAL A 92 -12.35 2.00 5.20
N GLY A 93 -12.16 2.69 6.33
CA GLY A 93 -12.96 2.54 7.54
C GLY A 93 -14.32 3.23 7.51
N GLY A 94 -14.75 3.79 6.37
CA GLY A 94 -16.06 4.44 6.20
C GLY A 94 -16.25 5.79 6.91
N GLN A 95 -15.18 6.37 7.45
CA GLN A 95 -15.21 7.59 8.26
C GLN A 95 -15.05 8.87 7.43
N GLU A 96 -14.34 8.77 6.31
CA GLU A 96 -14.03 9.88 5.41
C GLU A 96 -14.30 9.48 3.96
N ARG A 97 -14.22 10.44 3.03
CA ARG A 97 -14.34 10.19 1.59
C ARG A 97 -12.97 10.26 0.89
N PRO A 98 -12.75 9.46 -0.16
CA PRO A 98 -11.57 9.64 -0.99
C PRO A 98 -11.67 10.95 -1.77
N GLY A 99 -10.53 11.50 -2.20
CA GLY A 99 -10.55 12.51 -3.25
C GLY A 99 -10.83 11.87 -4.62
N PHE A 100 -11.28 12.68 -5.57
CA PHE A 100 -11.46 12.26 -6.96
C PHE A 100 -10.72 13.19 -7.91
N VAL A 101 -10.36 12.69 -9.10
CA VAL A 101 -9.75 13.49 -10.17
C VAL A 101 -10.84 14.21 -10.98
N HIS A 102 -11.94 13.50 -11.23
CA HIS A 102 -13.16 13.98 -11.88
C HIS A 102 -14.34 13.80 -10.94
N GLU A 103 -15.48 14.41 -11.26
CA GLU A 103 -16.71 14.13 -10.51
C GLU A 103 -17.04 12.62 -10.66
N PRO A 104 -17.20 11.86 -9.56
CA PRO A 104 -17.41 10.42 -9.65
C PRO A 104 -18.78 10.08 -10.25
N ASP A 105 -18.86 8.96 -10.96
CA ASP A 105 -20.13 8.37 -11.36
C ASP A 105 -20.94 7.87 -10.15
N SER A 106 -22.23 7.58 -10.36
CA SER A 106 -23.14 7.12 -9.29
C SER A 106 -22.63 5.85 -8.62
N TRP A 107 -22.18 4.87 -9.40
CA TRP A 107 -21.70 3.60 -8.88
C TRP A 107 -20.49 3.76 -7.95
N VAL A 108 -19.58 4.69 -8.23
CA VAL A 108 -18.44 5.00 -7.36
C VAL A 108 -18.91 5.62 -6.04
N ARG A 109 -19.92 6.52 -6.10
CA ARG A 109 -20.51 7.13 -4.90
C ARG A 109 -21.23 6.09 -4.04
N GLU A 110 -21.93 5.14 -4.66
CA GLU A 110 -22.58 4.01 -3.98
C GLU A 110 -21.55 3.11 -3.29
N LEU A 111 -20.41 2.84 -3.94
CA LEU A 111 -19.32 2.06 -3.34
C LEU A 111 -18.71 2.74 -2.09
N VAL A 112 -18.54 4.07 -2.14
CA VAL A 112 -18.16 4.85 -0.94
C VAL A 112 -19.27 4.83 0.12
N GLY A 113 -20.53 4.83 -0.30
CA GLY A 113 -21.69 4.66 0.59
C GLY A 113 -21.67 3.32 1.32
N ALA A 114 -21.33 2.23 0.62
CA ALA A 114 -21.20 0.90 1.19
C ALA A 114 -20.14 0.84 2.31
N LEU A 115 -19.00 1.54 2.14
CA LEU A 115 -17.99 1.65 3.21
C LEU A 115 -18.56 2.31 4.48
N ARG A 116 -19.38 3.35 4.32
CA ARG A 116 -20.00 4.04 5.44
C ARG A 116 -21.05 3.16 6.13
N LEU A 117 -21.91 2.49 5.36
CA LEU A 117 -22.91 1.55 5.91
C LEU A 117 -22.24 0.44 6.72
N ALA A 118 -21.12 -0.10 6.23
CA ALA A 118 -20.33 -1.09 6.94
C ALA A 118 -19.75 -0.54 8.26
N ALA A 119 -19.25 0.70 8.25
CA ALA A 119 -18.74 1.37 9.45
C ALA A 119 -19.83 1.63 10.50
N ASP A 120 -21.06 1.89 10.06
CA ASP A 120 -22.24 2.08 10.90
C ASP A 120 -22.84 0.74 11.40
N GLY A 121 -22.22 -0.40 11.06
CA GLY A 121 -22.66 -1.74 11.47
C GLY A 121 -23.83 -2.33 10.66
N GLN A 122 -24.19 -1.69 9.55
CA GLN A 122 -25.27 -2.11 8.67
C GLN A 122 -24.76 -3.04 7.56
N SER A 123 -24.26 -4.22 7.94
CA SER A 123 -23.54 -5.11 7.03
C SER A 123 -24.36 -5.55 5.80
N GLU A 124 -25.61 -5.94 5.97
CA GLU A 124 -26.48 -6.38 4.87
C GLU A 124 -26.71 -5.24 3.86
N ALA A 125 -27.08 -4.06 4.33
CA ALA A 125 -27.24 -2.87 3.48
C ALA A 125 -25.92 -2.46 2.79
N ALA A 126 -24.78 -2.65 3.46
CA ALA A 126 -23.47 -2.39 2.86
C ALA A 126 -23.14 -3.38 1.74
N ASP A 127 -23.53 -4.64 1.89
CA ASP A 127 -23.35 -5.68 0.88
C ASP A 127 -24.25 -5.42 -0.33
N ASP A 128 -25.53 -5.12 -0.12
CA ASP A 128 -26.47 -4.76 -1.19
C ASP A 128 -26.00 -3.53 -1.97
N ALA A 129 -25.54 -2.48 -1.26
CA ALA A 129 -25.03 -1.26 -1.88
C ALA A 129 -23.76 -1.53 -2.70
N ARG A 130 -22.90 -2.44 -2.24
CA ARG A 130 -21.69 -2.83 -2.96
C ARG A 130 -22.02 -3.64 -4.21
N GLU A 131 -22.95 -4.59 -4.11
CA GLU A 131 -23.41 -5.38 -5.26
C GLU A 131 -24.01 -4.47 -6.34
N SER A 132 -24.94 -3.59 -5.96
CA SER A 132 -25.52 -2.58 -6.87
C SER A 132 -24.46 -1.70 -7.54
N ALA A 133 -23.48 -1.22 -6.76
CA ALA A 133 -22.38 -0.41 -7.28
C ALA A 133 -21.53 -1.18 -8.29
N LEU A 134 -21.20 -2.43 -8.00
CA LEU A 134 -20.36 -3.25 -8.89
C LEU A 134 -21.10 -3.68 -10.16
N ASP A 135 -22.40 -3.98 -10.06
CA ASP A 135 -23.27 -4.28 -11.22
C ASP A 135 -23.44 -3.05 -12.13
N GLY A 136 -23.49 -1.85 -11.54
CA GLY A 136 -23.55 -0.59 -12.26
C GLY A 136 -22.21 -0.13 -12.87
N ALA A 137 -21.10 -0.78 -12.52
CA ALA A 137 -19.77 -0.39 -13.00
C ALA A 137 -19.53 -0.84 -14.45
N PRO A 138 -18.86 -0.01 -15.28
CA PRO A 138 -18.56 -0.39 -16.66
C PRO A 138 -17.53 -1.52 -16.73
N LEU A 139 -17.72 -2.46 -17.67
CA LEU A 139 -16.72 -3.47 -17.99
C LEU A 139 -15.59 -2.83 -18.81
N VAL A 140 -14.40 -2.72 -18.20
CA VAL A 140 -13.22 -2.11 -18.82
C VAL A 140 -12.23 -3.19 -19.27
N ALA A 141 -12.15 -3.43 -20.58
CA ALA A 141 -11.15 -4.36 -21.12
C ALA A 141 -9.73 -3.86 -20.85
N ALA A 142 -8.84 -4.77 -20.45
CA ALA A 142 -7.48 -4.44 -20.07
C ALA A 142 -6.47 -5.22 -20.91
N ARG A 143 -5.40 -4.54 -21.34
CA ARG A 143 -4.24 -5.18 -21.95
C ARG A 143 -3.12 -5.27 -20.92
N THR A 144 -2.71 -6.49 -20.62
CA THR A 144 -1.62 -6.79 -19.69
C THR A 144 -0.45 -7.40 -20.45
N PRO A 145 0.76 -7.48 -19.83
CA PRO A 145 1.87 -8.24 -20.40
C PRO A 145 1.55 -9.72 -20.64
N ARG A 146 0.51 -10.27 -20.00
CA ARG A 146 0.07 -11.67 -20.13
C ARG A 146 -1.03 -11.89 -21.17
N GLY A 147 -1.55 -10.83 -21.78
CA GLY A 147 -2.63 -10.90 -22.77
C GLY A 147 -3.73 -9.88 -22.53
N VAL A 148 -4.87 -10.09 -23.20
CA VAL A 148 -6.05 -9.22 -23.12
C VAL A 148 -7.11 -9.86 -22.22
N ALA A 149 -7.67 -9.08 -21.30
CA ALA A 149 -8.79 -9.43 -20.45
C ALA A 149 -10.02 -8.59 -20.83
N GLY A 150 -11.21 -9.18 -20.74
CA GLY A 150 -12.48 -8.48 -21.05
C GLY A 150 -12.90 -7.46 -20.00
N TRP A 151 -12.37 -7.57 -18.78
CA TRP A 151 -12.60 -6.65 -17.67
C TRP A 151 -11.40 -6.68 -16.69
N ILE A 152 -11.30 -5.67 -15.82
CA ILE A 152 -10.34 -5.61 -14.72
C ILE A 152 -11.01 -5.05 -13.47
N ALA A 153 -10.68 -5.62 -12.31
CA ALA A 153 -11.08 -5.14 -11.00
C ALA A 153 -10.00 -5.51 -9.98
N ASP A 154 -9.95 -4.77 -8.87
CA ASP A 154 -9.27 -5.20 -7.66
C ASP A 154 -10.00 -6.40 -7.04
N SER A 155 -9.26 -7.32 -6.44
CA SER A 155 -9.81 -8.46 -5.71
C SER A 155 -10.52 -8.06 -4.42
N ASP A 156 -10.18 -6.89 -3.86
CA ASP A 156 -10.90 -6.31 -2.73
C ASP A 156 -12.19 -5.65 -3.22
N SER A 157 -13.32 -6.26 -2.87
CA SER A 157 -14.65 -5.84 -3.29
C SER A 157 -15.04 -4.45 -2.77
N ARG A 158 -14.33 -3.91 -1.76
CA ARG A 158 -14.48 -2.52 -1.32
C ARG A 158 -14.10 -1.50 -2.39
N PHE A 159 -13.31 -1.90 -3.38
CA PHE A 159 -12.84 -1.05 -4.47
C PHE A 159 -13.35 -1.52 -5.84
N GLY A 160 -13.30 -2.83 -6.11
CA GLY A 160 -13.72 -3.36 -7.42
C GLY A 160 -12.95 -2.68 -8.58
N PRO A 161 -13.61 -2.13 -9.61
CA PRO A 161 -12.94 -1.51 -10.74
C PRO A 161 -12.42 -0.09 -10.47
N VAL A 162 -11.85 0.15 -9.28
CA VAL A 162 -11.27 1.42 -8.84
C VAL A 162 -9.81 1.23 -8.47
N CYS A 163 -8.95 2.13 -8.95
CA CYS A 163 -7.56 2.23 -8.57
C CYS A 163 -7.37 3.27 -7.46
N GLU A 164 -6.66 2.87 -6.40
CA GLU A 164 -6.18 3.78 -5.37
C GLU A 164 -4.94 4.55 -5.86
N PHE A 165 -4.91 5.87 -5.68
CA PHE A 165 -3.79 6.70 -6.13
C PHE A 165 -3.48 7.85 -5.16
N ILE A 166 -2.20 8.07 -4.87
CA ILE A 166 -1.74 9.23 -4.07
C ILE A 166 -0.98 10.18 -4.98
N THR A 167 -1.44 11.43 -5.03
CA THR A 167 -0.70 12.52 -5.70
C THR A 167 -0.82 13.82 -4.90
N ALA A 168 0.25 14.61 -4.89
CA ALA A 168 0.36 15.84 -4.10
C ALA A 168 -0.05 15.66 -2.63
N GLY A 169 0.26 14.50 -2.02
CA GLY A 169 -0.07 14.22 -0.61
C GLY A 169 -1.54 13.89 -0.32
N HIS A 170 -2.35 13.68 -1.35
CA HIS A 170 -3.77 13.38 -1.20
C HIS A 170 -4.12 12.01 -1.79
N TYR A 171 -4.82 11.21 -1.00
CA TYR A 171 -5.36 9.91 -1.37
C TYR A 171 -6.63 10.06 -2.22
N ARG A 172 -6.67 9.38 -3.36
CA ARG A 172 -7.75 9.46 -4.35
C ARG A 172 -8.17 8.10 -4.87
N TRP A 173 -9.40 8.05 -5.34
CA TRP A 173 -9.93 6.96 -6.14
C TRP A 173 -10.01 7.39 -7.60
N VAL A 174 -9.60 6.49 -8.50
CA VAL A 174 -9.71 6.67 -9.95
C VAL A 174 -10.32 5.39 -10.54
N PRO A 175 -11.53 5.45 -11.10
CA PRO A 175 -12.10 4.34 -11.86
C PRO A 175 -11.16 3.84 -12.95
N PHE A 176 -11.09 2.52 -13.18
CA PHE A 176 -10.31 1.99 -14.31
C PHE A 176 -10.82 2.51 -15.67
N ALA A 177 -12.10 2.88 -15.75
CA ALA A 177 -12.70 3.49 -16.95
C ALA A 177 -12.06 4.84 -17.33
N ASP A 178 -11.48 5.55 -16.35
CA ASP A 178 -10.84 6.85 -16.55
C ASP A 178 -9.33 6.71 -16.83
N LEU A 179 -8.78 5.50 -16.74
CA LEU A 179 -7.35 5.25 -16.91
C LEU A 179 -7.02 4.81 -18.34
N ALA A 180 -6.25 5.63 -19.05
CA ALA A 180 -5.73 5.26 -20.37
C ALA A 180 -4.65 4.16 -20.29
N ALA A 181 -3.72 4.28 -19.33
CA ALA A 181 -2.69 3.30 -19.02
C ALA A 181 -1.98 3.66 -17.71
N TRP A 182 -1.35 2.67 -17.08
CA TRP A 182 -0.36 2.90 -16.02
C TRP A 182 0.84 1.98 -16.22
N ARG A 183 1.96 2.35 -15.60
CA ARG A 183 3.20 1.55 -15.59
C ARG A 183 3.77 1.57 -14.19
N VAL A 184 4.08 0.39 -13.66
CA VAL A 184 4.70 0.23 -12.34
C VAL A 184 6.07 -0.41 -12.56
N SER A 185 7.10 0.20 -12.01
CA SER A 185 8.45 -0.37 -12.01
C SER A 185 8.56 -1.41 -10.89
N PRO A 186 9.42 -2.44 -11.01
CA PRO A 186 9.66 -3.36 -9.90
C PRO A 186 10.13 -2.59 -8.65
N PRO A 187 9.69 -2.97 -7.45
CA PRO A 187 10.11 -2.33 -6.22
C PRO A 187 11.63 -2.49 -6.03
N THR A 188 12.28 -1.42 -5.62
CA THR A 188 13.72 -1.33 -5.38
C THR A 188 14.07 -1.13 -3.91
N ASN A 189 13.15 -0.54 -3.14
CA ASN A 189 13.25 -0.32 -1.71
C ASN A 189 12.14 -1.07 -0.96
N LEU A 190 12.31 -1.18 0.37
CA LEU A 190 11.35 -1.85 1.24
C LEU A 190 9.96 -1.19 1.27
N ILE A 191 9.88 0.09 0.91
CA ILE A 191 8.65 0.90 0.95
C ILE A 191 8.17 1.32 -0.44
N ASP A 192 8.68 0.68 -1.49
CA ASP A 192 8.19 0.84 -2.87
C ASP A 192 6.92 -0.01 -3.11
#